data_AF-A0A1C4NU52-F1
#
_entry.id   AF-A0A1C4NU52-F1
#
_cell.length_a   1.000
_cell.length_b   1.000
_cell.length_c   1.000
_cell.angle_alpha   90.00
_cell.angle_beta   90.00
_cell.angle_gamma   90.00
#
_symmetry.space_group_name_H-M   'P 1'
#
loop_
_entity.id
_entity.type
_entity.pdbx_description
1 polymer ?
#
loop_
_entity_poly.entity_id
_entity_poly.type
_entity_poly.pdbx_seq_one_letter_code
_entity_poly.pdbx_strand_id
1 'polypeptide(L)'
;MDAATSSSVSPFLAARDDHHRRREQVLRQLEQAESAVKLREGLTKRADAVERHETEIARLREELARLGDASHDRDLVISKISSRYGELLRAWRYPKVSTPFIKTDLTPFARGEPYQEASSGARTLLTLAWQLAVFEIAVEEGAAHPGFLMIDSP
;
A
#
# COMPACT_ATOMS: atom_id res chain seq x y z
N MET A 1 -47.91 -69.34 36.53
CA MET A 1 -48.15 -68.18 37.42
C MET A 1 -48.02 -66.87 36.63
N ASP A 2 -48.25 -66.87 35.31
CA ASP A 2 -47.56 -65.93 34.41
C ASP A 2 -48.45 -64.82 33.82
N ALA A 3 -49.77 -64.96 33.86
CA ALA A 3 -50.70 -63.99 33.27
C ALA A 3 -50.95 -62.75 34.15
N ALA A 4 -50.97 -62.92 35.48
CA ALA A 4 -51.23 -61.83 36.43
C ALA A 4 -50.01 -60.91 36.62
N THR A 5 -48.80 -61.47 36.54
CA THR A 5 -47.54 -60.72 36.62
C THR A 5 -47.30 -59.91 35.34
N SER A 6 -47.68 -60.45 34.18
CA SER A 6 -47.55 -59.81 32.85
C SER A 6 -48.28 -58.46 32.74
N SER A 7 -49.51 -58.34 33.26
CA SER A 7 -50.26 -57.07 33.20
C SER A 7 -49.72 -56.00 34.15
N SER A 8 -49.08 -56.41 35.26
CA SER A 8 -48.45 -55.50 36.22
C SER A 8 -47.08 -54.98 35.75
N VAL A 9 -46.34 -55.76 34.96
CA VAL A 9 -44.98 -55.45 34.48
C VAL A 9 -45.00 -54.58 33.21
N SER A 10 -46.01 -54.73 32.37
CA SER A 10 -46.18 -53.99 31.10
C SER A 10 -46.18 -52.44 31.25
N PRO A 11 -46.88 -51.83 32.25
CA PRO A 11 -46.85 -50.39 32.47
C PRO A 11 -45.46 -49.85 32.85
N PHE A 12 -44.69 -50.61 33.65
CA PHE A 12 -43.35 -50.19 34.05
C PHE A 12 -42.35 -50.28 32.90
N LEU A 13 -42.51 -51.26 32.00
CA LEU A 13 -41.73 -51.33 30.75
C LEU A 13 -42.05 -50.16 29.83
N ALA A 14 -43.32 -49.82 29.66
CA ALA A 14 -43.74 -48.67 28.87
C ALA A 14 -43.21 -47.34 29.42
N ALA A 15 -43.24 -47.15 30.74
CA ALA A 15 -42.67 -45.98 31.40
C ALA A 15 -41.15 -45.89 31.20
N ARG A 16 -40.43 -47.02 31.33
CA ARG A 16 -38.99 -47.10 31.08
C ARG A 16 -38.65 -46.72 29.63
N ASP A 17 -39.39 -47.24 28.66
CA ASP A 17 -39.16 -46.97 27.25
C ASP A 17 -39.50 -45.52 26.87
N ASP A 18 -40.49 -44.91 27.52
CA ASP A 18 -40.76 -43.47 27.41
C ASP A 18 -39.61 -42.62 27.99
N HIS A 19 -39.10 -42.99 29.17
CA HIS A 19 -37.93 -42.33 29.76
C HIS A 19 -36.68 -42.46 28.87
N HIS A 20 -36.45 -43.62 28.26
CA HIS A 20 -35.36 -43.79 27.28
C HIS A 20 -35.56 -42.89 26.06
N ARG A 21 -36.76 -42.83 25.48
CA ARG A 21 -37.03 -41.95 24.33
C ARG A 21 -36.81 -40.47 24.67
N ARG A 22 -37.26 -40.02 25.84
CA ARG A 22 -37.01 -38.64 26.31
C ARG A 22 -35.53 -38.38 26.52
N ARG A 23 -34.79 -39.31 27.13
CA ARG A 23 -33.34 -39.20 27.31
C ARG A 23 -32.63 -39.06 25.97
N GLU A 24 -32.95 -39.91 25.00
CA GLU A 24 -32.37 -39.85 23.65
C GLU A 24 -32.70 -38.53 22.94
N GLN A 25 -33.90 -37.99 23.14
CA GLN A 25 -34.27 -36.69 22.60
C GLN A 25 -33.46 -35.54 23.23
N VAL A 26 -33.28 -35.55 24.54
CA VAL A 26 -32.46 -34.55 25.26
C VAL A 26 -30.99 -34.63 24.82
N LEU A 27 -30.44 -35.84 24.65
CA LEU A 27 -29.06 -36.01 24.19
C LEU A 27 -28.86 -35.45 22.77
N ARG A 28 -29.81 -35.69 21.86
CA ARG A 28 -29.76 -35.08 20.51
C ARG A 28 -29.83 -33.55 20.55
N GLN A 29 -30.67 -32.99 21.44
CA GLN A 29 -30.76 -31.54 21.61
C GLN A 29 -29.45 -30.96 22.17
N LEU A 30 -28.79 -31.67 23.09
CA LEU A 30 -27.50 -31.27 23.63
C LEU A 30 -26.43 -31.24 22.54
N GLU A 31 -26.33 -32.30 21.74
CA GLU A 31 -25.37 -32.38 20.63
C GLU A 31 -25.58 -31.26 19.59
N GLN A 32 -26.84 -30.96 19.27
CA GLN A 32 -27.19 -29.84 18.39
C GLN A 32 -26.77 -28.49 18.99
N ALA A 33 -27.01 -28.27 20.29
CA ALA A 33 -26.62 -27.05 20.98
C ALA A 33 -25.08 -26.88 21.01
N GLU A 34 -24.34 -27.95 21.28
CA GLU A 34 -22.87 -27.94 21.27
C GLU A 34 -22.31 -27.61 19.87
N SER A 35 -22.90 -28.18 18.81
CA SER A 35 -22.54 -27.86 17.43
C SER A 35 -22.82 -26.39 17.09
N ALA A 36 -23.98 -25.86 17.51
CA ALA A 36 -24.33 -24.47 17.30
C ALA A 36 -23.37 -23.50 18.02
N VAL A 37 -22.91 -23.84 19.23
CA VAL A 37 -21.90 -23.05 19.95
C VAL A 37 -20.59 -23.00 19.18
N LYS A 38 -20.09 -24.15 18.72
CA LYS A 38 -18.84 -24.21 17.91
C LYS A 38 -18.95 -23.40 16.62
N LEU A 39 -20.11 -23.45 15.95
CA LEU A 39 -20.36 -22.65 14.75
C LEU A 39 -20.32 -21.15 15.06
N ARG A 40 -20.96 -20.72 16.15
CA ARG A 40 -20.97 -19.32 16.59
C ARG A 40 -19.58 -18.81 16.94
N GLU A 41 -18.76 -19.62 17.61
CA GLU A 41 -17.36 -19.28 17.88
C GLU A 41 -16.57 -19.13 16.59
N GLY A 42 -16.78 -20.03 15.62
CA GLY A 42 -16.16 -19.94 14.30
C GLY A 42 -16.56 -18.68 13.53
N LEU A 43 -17.84 -18.29 13.60
CA LEU A 43 -18.34 -17.05 13.01
C LEU A 43 -17.74 -15.80 13.68
N THR A 44 -17.62 -15.81 15.01
CA THR A 44 -17.02 -14.70 15.76
C THR A 44 -15.57 -14.49 15.34
N LYS A 45 -14.77 -15.56 15.29
CA LYS A 45 -13.36 -15.49 14.84
C LYS A 45 -13.22 -14.96 13.41
N ARG A 46 -14.17 -15.29 12.53
CA ARG A 46 -14.17 -14.78 11.15
C ARG A 46 -14.56 -13.31 11.10
N ALA A 47 -15.52 -12.87 11.91
CA ALA A 47 -15.88 -11.46 12.03
C ALA A 47 -14.67 -10.63 12.51
N ASP A 48 -13.97 -11.10 13.55
CA ASP A 48 -12.74 -10.43 14.04
C ASP A 48 -11.63 -10.40 12.98
N ALA A 49 -11.55 -11.40 12.11
CA ALA A 49 -10.61 -11.39 10.99
C ALA A 49 -10.98 -10.37 9.92
N VAL A 50 -12.27 -10.24 9.59
CA VAL A 50 -12.76 -9.24 8.64
C VAL A 50 -12.45 -7.83 9.14
N GLU A 51 -12.77 -7.53 10.41
CA GLU A 51 -12.52 -6.21 11.00
C GLU A 51 -11.02 -5.83 10.97
N ARG A 52 -10.14 -6.79 11.29
CA ARG A 52 -8.68 -6.59 11.19
C ARG A 52 -8.25 -6.30 9.75
N HIS A 53 -8.74 -7.05 8.78
CA HIS A 53 -8.39 -6.83 7.37
C HIS A 53 -8.95 -5.51 6.83
N GLU A 54 -10.15 -5.10 7.23
CA GLU A 54 -10.70 -3.79 6.87
C GLU A 54 -9.82 -2.65 7.40
N THR A 55 -9.36 -2.77 8.65
CA THR A 55 -8.43 -1.81 9.26
C THR A 55 -7.11 -1.75 8.51
N GLU A 56 -6.56 -2.92 8.13
CA GLU A 56 -5.32 -3.00 7.37
C GLU A 56 -5.46 -2.40 5.96
N ILE A 57 -6.57 -2.66 5.27
CA ILE A 57 -6.88 -2.08 3.96
C ILE A 57 -6.99 -0.56 4.07
N ALA A 58 -7.65 -0.05 5.10
CA ALA A 58 -7.76 1.40 5.33
C ALA A 58 -6.38 2.03 5.50
N ARG A 59 -5.52 1.44 6.34
CA ARG A 59 -4.13 1.90 6.55
C ARG A 59 -3.33 1.91 5.26
N LEU A 60 -3.40 0.83 4.47
CA LEU A 60 -2.66 0.70 3.21
C LEU A 60 -3.14 1.71 2.16
N ARG A 61 -4.44 2.01 2.09
CA ARG A 61 -4.98 3.04 1.20
C ARG A 61 -4.47 4.43 1.57
N GLU A 62 -4.42 4.74 2.86
CA GLU A 62 -3.88 6.02 3.33
C GLU A 62 -2.37 6.15 3.04
N GLU A 63 -1.62 5.06 3.22
CA GLU A 63 -0.20 4.99 2.87
C GLU A 63 0.03 5.19 1.37
N LEU A 64 -0.80 4.54 0.52
CA LEU A 64 -0.76 4.73 -0.93
C LEU A 64 -1.07 6.17 -1.34
N ALA A 65 -2.06 6.81 -0.70
CA ALA A 65 -2.40 8.21 -0.96
C ALA A 65 -1.23 9.15 -0.65
N ARG A 66 -0.59 8.99 0.52
CA ARG A 66 0.59 9.77 0.91
C ARG A 66 1.77 9.59 -0.05
N LEU A 67 2.00 8.36 -0.53
CA LEU A 67 3.03 8.07 -1.53
C LEU A 67 2.70 8.71 -2.89
N GLY A 68 1.42 8.73 -3.27
CA GLY A 68 0.93 9.41 -4.46
C GLY A 68 1.18 10.92 -4.41
N ASP A 69 0.84 11.56 -3.30
CA ASP A 69 1.09 12.99 -3.08
C ASP A 69 2.59 13.32 -3.15
N ALA A 70 3.43 12.53 -2.47
CA ALA A 70 4.88 12.70 -2.51
C ALA A 70 5.47 12.51 -3.93
N SER A 71 4.93 11.59 -4.71
CA SER A 71 5.33 11.41 -6.12
C SER A 71 4.89 12.60 -6.98
N HIS A 72 3.69 13.14 -6.76
CA HIS A 72 3.20 14.31 -7.46
C HIS A 72 4.05 15.56 -7.15
N ASP A 73 4.40 15.76 -5.88
CA ASP A 73 5.30 16.83 -5.44
C ASP A 73 6.67 16.71 -6.10
N ARG A 74 7.22 15.48 -6.18
CA ARG A 74 8.48 15.21 -6.86
C ARG A 74 8.42 15.57 -8.36
N ASP A 75 7.36 15.19 -9.06
CA ASP A 75 7.21 15.48 -10.48
C ASP A 75 7.10 17.00 -10.74
N LEU A 76 6.43 17.73 -9.84
CA LEU A 76 6.38 19.19 -9.87
C LEU A 76 7.78 19.82 -9.73
N VAL A 77 8.57 19.34 -8.76
CA VAL A 77 9.95 19.81 -8.55
C VAL A 77 10.83 19.50 -9.77
N ILE A 78 10.75 18.29 -10.33
CA ILE A 78 11.50 17.92 -11.54
C ILE A 78 11.09 18.79 -12.73
N SER A 79 9.81 19.14 -12.86
CA SER A 79 9.32 20.05 -13.90
C SER A 79 9.92 21.45 -13.77
N LYS A 80 9.95 22.01 -12.55
CA LYS A 80 10.59 23.32 -12.28
C LYS A 80 12.07 23.31 -12.61
N ILE A 81 12.80 22.30 -12.15
CA ILE A 81 14.23 22.13 -12.45
C ILE A 81 14.44 21.97 -13.96
N SER A 82 13.59 21.21 -14.67
CA SER A 82 13.66 21.02 -16.13
C SER A 82 13.49 22.33 -16.88
N SER A 83 12.52 23.15 -16.46
CA SER A 83 12.30 24.49 -17.01
C SER A 83 13.54 25.38 -16.81
N ARG A 84 14.05 25.47 -15.57
CA ARG A 84 15.23 26.29 -15.26
C ARG A 84 16.49 25.82 -15.99
N TYR A 85 16.71 24.51 -16.06
CA TYR A 85 17.77 23.91 -16.86
C TYR A 85 17.71 24.35 -18.34
N GLY A 86 16.52 24.32 -18.93
CA GLY A 86 16.30 24.77 -20.30
C GLY A 86 16.49 26.27 -20.51
N GLU A 87 16.18 27.10 -19.51
CA GLU A 87 16.44 28.54 -19.50
C GLU A 87 17.95 28.83 -19.45
N LEU A 88 18.68 28.17 -18.56
CA LEU A 88 20.14 28.31 -18.44
C LEU A 88 20.86 27.93 -19.74
N LEU A 89 20.50 26.80 -20.36
CA LEU A 89 21.10 26.39 -21.63
C LEU A 89 20.84 27.41 -22.77
N ARG A 90 19.66 28.04 -22.79
CA ARG A 90 19.35 29.11 -23.74
C ARG A 90 20.15 30.38 -23.44
N ALA A 91 20.26 30.76 -22.16
CA ALA A 91 21.05 31.91 -21.72
C ALA A 91 22.53 31.77 -22.10
N TRP A 92 23.08 30.56 -21.99
CA TRP A 92 24.46 30.24 -22.38
C TRP A 92 24.66 30.05 -23.88
N ARG A 93 23.59 30.23 -24.67
CA ARG A 93 23.58 30.03 -26.12
C ARG A 93 24.11 28.64 -26.52
N TYR A 94 23.76 27.62 -25.72
CA TYR A 94 24.14 26.24 -26.02
C TYR A 94 23.61 25.87 -27.43
N PRO A 95 24.42 25.22 -28.28
CA PRO A 95 24.06 25.02 -29.68
C PRO A 95 22.95 23.98 -29.82
N LYS A 96 21.98 24.29 -30.68
CA LYS A 96 20.88 23.39 -31.08
C LYS A 96 20.06 22.88 -29.89
N VAL A 97 19.76 23.73 -28.89
CA VAL A 97 18.86 23.38 -27.78
C VAL A 97 17.46 23.11 -28.33
N SER A 98 17.13 21.86 -28.64
CA SER A 98 15.75 21.42 -28.83
C SER A 98 15.33 20.61 -27.61
N THR A 99 14.28 21.09 -26.93
CA THR A 99 13.58 20.41 -25.82
C THR A 99 14.51 19.83 -24.74
N PRO A 100 15.29 20.66 -24.02
CA PRO A 100 16.04 20.19 -22.86
C PRO A 100 15.08 19.85 -21.72
N PHE A 101 15.36 18.76 -20.99
CA PHE A 101 14.56 18.35 -19.84
C PHE A 101 15.38 17.49 -18.87
N ILE A 102 14.91 17.37 -17.63
CA ILE A 102 15.41 16.40 -16.66
C ILE A 102 14.41 15.25 -16.60
N LYS A 103 14.88 14.02 -16.78
CA LYS A 103 14.04 12.82 -16.71
C LYS A 103 13.70 12.49 -15.25
N THR A 104 12.70 11.65 -15.04
CA THR A 104 12.27 11.19 -13.70
C THR A 104 13.35 10.44 -12.93
N ASP A 105 14.42 9.94 -13.58
CA ASP A 105 15.61 9.36 -12.94
C ASP A 105 16.71 10.41 -12.65
N LEU A 106 16.36 11.70 -12.77
CA LEU A 106 17.25 12.86 -12.60
C LEU A 106 18.34 12.98 -13.67
N THR A 107 18.26 12.23 -14.77
CA THR A 107 19.20 12.35 -15.88
C THR A 107 18.90 13.59 -16.72
N PRO A 108 19.87 14.49 -16.95
CA PRO A 108 19.72 15.61 -17.87
C PRO A 108 19.76 15.15 -19.34
N PHE A 109 18.82 15.67 -20.14
CA PHE A 109 18.73 15.45 -21.58
C PHE A 109 18.86 16.75 -22.35
N ALA A 110 19.55 16.71 -23.48
CA ALA A 110 19.57 17.80 -24.45
C ALA A 110 19.65 17.24 -25.87
N ARG A 111 18.86 17.80 -26.80
CA ARG A 111 18.80 17.34 -28.20
C ARG A 111 18.32 15.88 -28.35
N GLY A 112 17.48 15.42 -27.42
CA GLY A 112 16.97 14.04 -27.41
C GLY A 112 17.95 13.00 -26.86
N GLU A 113 19.19 13.39 -26.53
CA GLU A 113 20.21 12.49 -26.00
C GLU A 113 20.50 12.78 -24.52
N PRO A 114 20.84 11.75 -23.72
CA PRO A 114 21.29 11.95 -22.35
C PRO A 114 22.66 12.63 -22.34
N TYR A 115 22.97 13.42 -21.30
CA TYR A 115 24.20 14.22 -21.26
C TYR A 115 25.49 13.40 -21.38
N GLN A 116 25.47 12.11 -21.01
CA GLN A 116 26.59 11.18 -21.13
C GLN A 116 27.02 10.96 -22.59
N GLU A 117 26.11 11.09 -23.56
CA GLU A 117 26.41 10.95 -24.99
C GLU A 117 26.97 12.25 -25.59
N ALA A 118 26.98 13.35 -24.84
CA ALA A 118 27.59 14.60 -25.28
C ALA A 118 29.12 14.51 -25.27
N SER A 119 29.77 15.31 -26.12
CA SER A 119 31.22 15.53 -26.09
C SER A 119 31.66 16.05 -24.72
N SER A 120 32.93 15.88 -24.35
CA SER A 120 33.44 16.28 -23.03
C SER A 120 33.07 17.72 -22.64
N GLY A 121 33.34 18.70 -23.51
CA GLY A 121 33.00 20.11 -23.23
C GLY A 121 31.49 20.38 -23.20
N ALA A 122 30.72 19.69 -24.04
CA ALA A 122 29.26 19.80 -24.00
C ALA A 122 28.70 19.18 -22.71
N ARG A 123 29.25 18.05 -22.27
CA ARG A 123 28.89 17.35 -21.04
C ARG A 123 29.13 18.24 -19.82
N THR A 124 30.28 18.91 -19.74
CA THR A 124 30.56 19.90 -18.69
C THR A 124 29.44 20.94 -18.62
N LEU A 125 29.10 21.58 -19.75
CA LEU A 125 28.05 22.61 -19.76
C LEU A 125 26.68 22.05 -19.35
N LEU A 126 26.31 20.86 -19.81
CA LEU A 126 25.05 20.21 -19.41
C LEU A 126 25.04 19.90 -17.90
N THR A 127 26.15 19.42 -17.35
CA THR A 127 26.29 19.16 -15.91
C THR A 127 26.23 20.43 -15.09
N LEU A 128 26.90 21.51 -15.51
CA LEU A 128 26.84 22.80 -14.83
C LEU A 128 25.44 23.39 -14.84
N ALA A 129 24.75 23.37 -16.00
CA ALA A 129 23.39 23.88 -16.10
C ALA A 129 22.45 23.12 -15.17
N TRP A 130 22.63 21.80 -15.05
CA TRP A 130 21.83 20.98 -14.14
C TRP A 130 22.10 21.31 -12.68
N GLN A 131 23.36 21.37 -12.25
CA GLN A 131 23.73 21.72 -10.88
C GLN A 131 23.24 23.12 -10.50
N LEU A 132 23.37 24.08 -11.40
CA LEU A 132 22.91 25.45 -11.18
C LEU A 132 21.37 25.52 -11.11
N ALA A 133 20.66 24.81 -11.99
CA ALA A 133 19.20 24.75 -11.92
C ALA A 133 18.70 24.20 -10.58
N VAL A 134 19.33 23.13 -10.07
CA VAL A 134 19.01 22.58 -8.75
C VAL A 134 19.27 23.61 -7.65
N PHE A 135 20.42 24.28 -7.69
CA PHE A 135 20.77 25.29 -6.70
C PHE A 135 19.82 26.49 -6.70
N GLU A 136 19.53 27.06 -7.88
CA GLU A 136 18.64 28.23 -7.99
C GLU A 136 17.23 27.92 -7.50
N ILE A 137 16.66 26.77 -7.87
CA ILE A 137 15.34 26.35 -7.35
C ILE A 137 15.39 26.16 -5.83
N ALA A 138 16.43 25.53 -5.29
CA ALA A 138 16.56 25.33 -3.85
C ALA A 138 16.66 26.67 -3.08
N VAL A 139 17.38 27.66 -3.62
CA VAL A 139 17.49 29.01 -3.05
C VAL A 139 16.15 29.74 -3.11
N GLU A 140 15.49 29.73 -4.28
CA GLU A 140 14.21 30.44 -4.50
C GLU A 140 13.08 29.89 -3.63
N GLU A 141 13.04 28.57 -3.40
CA GLU A 141 12.01 27.91 -2.60
C GLU A 141 12.35 27.85 -1.09
N GLY A 142 13.53 28.32 -0.68
CA GLY A 142 13.98 28.22 0.71
C GLY A 142 14.15 26.78 1.18
N ALA A 143 14.51 25.87 0.26
CA ALA A 143 14.75 24.47 0.56
C ALA A 143 16.05 24.30 1.37
N ALA A 144 16.34 23.08 1.84
CA ALA A 144 17.59 22.80 2.52
C ALA A 144 18.78 22.89 1.53
N HIS A 145 19.59 23.94 1.62
CA HIS A 145 20.82 24.10 0.85
C HIS A 145 21.92 24.82 1.66
N PRO A 146 23.21 24.63 1.34
CA PRO A 146 24.32 25.25 2.09
C PRO A 146 24.45 26.77 1.99
N GLY A 147 23.59 27.46 1.23
CA GLY A 147 23.72 28.90 0.95
C GLY A 147 24.70 29.27 -0.16
N PHE A 148 25.51 28.34 -0.66
CA PHE A 148 26.49 28.59 -1.72
C PHE A 148 26.66 27.36 -2.63
N LEU A 149 27.09 27.60 -3.87
CA LEU A 149 27.50 26.59 -4.85
C LEU A 149 28.95 26.87 -5.23
N MET A 150 29.82 25.86 -5.09
CA MET A 150 31.23 25.95 -5.48
C MET A 150 31.46 25.03 -6.68
N ILE A 151 31.91 25.62 -7.79
CA ILE A 151 32.30 24.89 -9.00
C ILE A 151 33.81 25.02 -9.11
N ASP A 152 34.52 23.92 -8.92
CA ASP A 152 35.96 23.88 -9.20
C ASP A 152 36.17 23.56 -10.67
N SER A 153 36.87 24.46 -11.38
CA SER A 153 37.48 24.27 -12.70
C SER A 153 36.69 23.35 -13.68
N PRO A 154 35.72 23.88 -14.44
CA PRO A 154 34.85 23.09 -15.31
C PRO A 154 35.52 22.55 -16.59
#